data_AF-A0A8J8DCG4-F1
#
_entry.id   AF-A0A8J8DCG4-F1
#
_cell.length_a   1.000
_cell.length_b   1.000
_cell.length_c   1.000
_cell.angle_alpha   90.00
_cell.angle_beta   90.00
_cell.angle_gamma   90.00
#
_symmetry.space_group_name_H-M   'P 1'
#
loop_
_entity.id
_entity.type
_entity.pdbx_description
1 polymer ?
#
loop_
_entity_poly.entity_id
_entity_poly.type
_entity_poly.pdbx_seq_one_letter_code
_entity_poly.pdbx_strand_id
1 'polypeptide(L)'
;MNRYLVPKQGWQFLDLAKAYGVGVIVHALSGDAEISDAGAYYEVKTQKELDFSRIPKIQEYLGDDLEEWNYVLATLSKAKVEKLKQEIRKFFSDENNVKKLLSGHLGGKSVTLPQSLELAASKGIRKAVPSSYSEDQVKILQDELYLAVLGAINVSLWKYSKEYWVAVYPLPSNTKIRHIQDIRSKLKDSVKGFHRAGYFATVAYIAAKLVKEEKALSNGGKFSPKIGGLFYGVMMKTGNQPKPFTSGLFPLELLHTIVVSNEDALDMWLKIFEFTSFKKGYEDLALSLAKFIAEPTLDNYYSYARLHLRNELRKEGLKFGVYDADSLLEVLKNVEVS
;
A
#
# COMPACT_ATOMS: atom_id res chain seq x y z
N MET A 1 -13.26 1.52 -26.02
CA MET A 1 -12.31 1.31 -24.90
C MET A 1 -11.44 2.54 -24.76
N ASN A 2 -11.56 3.27 -23.66
CA ASN A 2 -10.77 4.47 -23.37
C ASN A 2 -9.55 4.10 -22.54
N ARG A 3 -8.39 4.70 -22.83
CA ARG A 3 -7.11 4.42 -22.17
C ARG A 3 -6.44 5.72 -21.73
N TYR A 4 -5.90 5.72 -20.52
CA TYR A 4 -5.18 6.85 -19.92
C TYR A 4 -3.84 6.35 -19.41
N LEU A 5 -2.76 6.96 -19.89
CA LEU A 5 -1.40 6.54 -19.57
C LEU A 5 -0.79 7.50 -18.56
N VAL A 6 -0.23 6.96 -17.48
CA VAL A 6 0.49 7.73 -16.46
C VAL A 6 1.95 7.31 -16.49
N PRO A 7 2.84 8.08 -17.15
CA PRO A 7 4.26 7.76 -17.23
C PRO A 7 4.91 7.74 -15.85
N LYS A 8 5.82 6.78 -15.63
CA LYS A 8 6.64 6.74 -14.42
C LYS A 8 7.79 7.72 -14.56
N GLN A 9 7.94 8.62 -13.59
CA GLN A 9 9.00 9.62 -13.48
C GLN A 9 10.15 9.13 -12.58
N GLY A 10 10.04 7.92 -12.01
CA GLY A 10 11.01 7.36 -11.08
C GLY A 10 10.69 7.64 -9.62
N TRP A 11 9.51 8.21 -9.33
CA TRP A 11 9.01 8.48 -7.99
C TRP A 11 7.96 7.42 -7.64
N GLN A 12 8.38 6.34 -6.98
CA GLN A 12 7.58 5.12 -6.83
C GLN A 12 6.19 5.38 -6.23
N PHE A 13 6.13 6.16 -5.14
CA PHE A 13 4.87 6.44 -4.45
C PHE A 13 4.07 7.51 -5.18
N LEU A 14 4.74 8.57 -5.63
CA LEU A 14 4.07 9.66 -6.33
C LEU A 14 3.43 9.20 -7.65
N ASP A 15 4.18 8.44 -8.45
CA ASP A 15 3.70 7.95 -9.75
C ASP A 15 2.52 7.00 -9.58
N LEU A 16 2.59 6.10 -8.60
CA LEU A 16 1.50 5.17 -8.29
C LEU A 16 0.27 5.92 -7.75
N ALA A 17 0.48 6.91 -6.87
CA ALA A 17 -0.60 7.74 -6.35
C ALA A 17 -1.28 8.53 -7.48
N LYS A 18 -0.52 9.12 -8.42
CA LYS A 18 -1.10 9.78 -9.61
C LYS A 18 -1.92 8.81 -10.44
N ALA A 19 -1.42 7.60 -10.68
CA ALA A 19 -2.13 6.58 -11.44
C ALA A 19 -3.46 6.17 -10.78
N TYR A 20 -3.46 5.98 -9.46
CA TYR A 20 -4.70 5.76 -8.72
C TYR A 20 -5.63 6.97 -8.74
N GLY A 21 -5.10 8.19 -8.71
CA GLY A 21 -5.88 9.40 -8.88
C GLY A 21 -6.64 9.43 -10.21
N VAL A 22 -5.96 9.09 -11.32
CA VAL A 22 -6.61 8.93 -12.64
C VAL A 22 -7.65 7.82 -12.59
N GLY A 23 -7.32 6.68 -11.98
CA GLY A 23 -8.23 5.56 -11.78
C GLY A 23 -9.52 5.94 -11.07
N VAL A 24 -9.43 6.71 -9.98
CA VAL A 24 -10.57 7.21 -9.21
C VAL A 24 -11.43 8.14 -10.06
N ILE A 25 -10.83 9.08 -10.80
CA ILE A 25 -11.56 9.98 -11.70
C ILE A 25 -12.32 9.18 -12.77
N VAL A 26 -11.62 8.29 -13.47
CA VAL A 26 -12.22 7.46 -14.53
C VAL A 26 -13.34 6.59 -13.96
N HIS A 27 -13.14 6.00 -12.78
CA HIS A 27 -14.15 5.20 -12.10
C HIS A 27 -15.38 6.04 -11.70
N ALA A 28 -15.17 7.25 -11.17
CA ALA A 28 -16.25 8.15 -10.77
C ALA A 28 -17.14 8.55 -11.96
N LEU A 29 -16.52 8.85 -13.11
CA LEU A 29 -17.20 9.33 -14.32
C LEU A 29 -17.87 8.22 -15.14
N SER A 30 -17.34 7.00 -15.11
CA SER A 30 -17.85 5.90 -15.95
C SER A 30 -18.51 4.77 -15.15
N GLY A 31 -18.25 4.68 -13.85
CA GLY A 31 -18.62 3.56 -12.99
C GLY A 31 -17.76 2.30 -13.21
N ASP A 32 -16.73 2.37 -14.04
CA ASP A 32 -15.86 1.23 -14.38
C ASP A 32 -14.43 1.73 -14.66
N ALA A 33 -13.44 1.21 -13.94
CA ALA A 33 -12.05 1.51 -14.25
C ALA A 33 -11.17 0.36 -13.79
N GLU A 34 -10.21 0.01 -14.63
CA GLU A 34 -9.16 -0.96 -14.36
C GLU A 34 -7.81 -0.25 -14.42
N ILE A 35 -6.90 -0.60 -13.52
CA ILE A 35 -5.53 -0.10 -13.46
C ILE A 35 -4.56 -1.27 -13.55
N SER A 36 -3.45 -1.09 -14.27
CA SER A 36 -2.39 -2.08 -14.43
C SER A 36 -1.02 -1.40 -14.49
N ASP A 37 0.01 -2.07 -13.98
CA ASP A 37 1.40 -1.71 -14.24
C ASP A 37 1.85 -2.30 -15.59
N ALA A 38 2.18 -1.42 -16.55
CA ALA A 38 2.65 -1.78 -17.88
C ALA A 38 4.17 -1.53 -18.06
N GLY A 39 4.93 -1.54 -16.97
CA GLY A 39 6.38 -1.34 -16.97
C GLY A 39 6.73 0.15 -16.95
N ALA A 40 6.75 0.81 -18.11
CA ALA A 40 7.16 2.21 -18.25
C ALA A 40 6.09 3.23 -17.80
N TYR A 41 4.83 2.78 -17.72
CA TYR A 41 3.69 3.59 -17.32
C TYR A 41 2.69 2.74 -16.56
N TYR A 42 1.83 3.39 -15.77
CA TYR A 42 0.58 2.79 -15.33
C TYR A 42 -0.50 3.06 -16.36
N GLU A 43 -1.32 2.06 -16.64
CA GLU A 43 -2.41 2.16 -17.60
C GLU A 43 -3.75 2.08 -16.87
N VAL A 44 -4.59 3.09 -17.06
CA VAL A 44 -5.99 3.10 -16.61
C VAL A 44 -6.89 2.93 -17.82
N LYS A 45 -7.79 1.94 -17.76
CA LYS A 45 -8.74 1.62 -18.84
C LYS A 45 -10.17 1.64 -18.34
N THR A 46 -11.08 1.96 -19.25
CA THR A 46 -12.52 1.74 -19.05
C THR A 46 -13.17 1.29 -20.35
N GLN A 47 -14.15 0.41 -20.25
CA GLN A 47 -14.97 0.02 -21.40
C GLN A 47 -16.13 0.98 -21.65
N LYS A 48 -16.43 1.85 -20.68
CA LYS A 48 -17.55 2.80 -20.74
C LYS A 48 -17.06 4.18 -21.16
N GLU A 49 -17.96 4.95 -21.76
CA GLU A 49 -17.72 6.37 -22.00
C GLU A 49 -17.69 7.15 -20.68
N LEU A 50 -16.95 8.26 -20.66
CA LEU A 50 -16.94 9.14 -19.51
C LEU A 50 -18.17 10.04 -19.54
N ASP A 51 -18.95 10.00 -18.46
CA ASP A 51 -20.06 10.92 -18.27
C ASP A 51 -19.61 12.07 -17.35
N PHE A 52 -19.30 13.22 -17.95
CA PHE A 52 -18.84 14.40 -17.21
C PHE A 52 -19.96 15.03 -16.34
N SER A 53 -21.24 14.69 -16.55
CA SER A 53 -22.30 15.08 -15.62
C SER A 53 -22.11 14.47 -14.23
N ARG A 54 -21.30 13.40 -14.13
CA ARG A 54 -20.94 12.72 -12.88
C ARG A 54 -19.72 13.32 -12.18
N ILE A 55 -19.20 14.47 -12.59
CA ILE A 55 -18.12 15.16 -11.85
C ILE A 55 -18.39 15.28 -10.34
N PRO A 56 -19.61 15.57 -9.86
CA PRO A 56 -19.89 15.60 -8.42
C PRO A 56 -19.54 14.28 -7.69
N LYS A 57 -19.54 13.13 -8.37
CA LYS A 57 -19.11 11.83 -7.81
C LYS A 57 -17.64 11.82 -7.38
N ILE A 58 -16.78 12.64 -7.98
CA ILE A 58 -15.37 12.74 -7.58
C ILE A 58 -15.26 13.25 -6.14
N GLN A 59 -16.19 14.09 -5.69
CA GLN A 59 -16.19 14.65 -4.34
C GLN A 59 -16.44 13.59 -3.26
N GLU A 60 -17.16 12.50 -3.58
CA GLU A 60 -17.36 11.36 -2.67
C GLU A 60 -16.01 10.72 -2.27
N TYR A 61 -14.99 10.82 -3.13
CA TYR A 61 -13.64 10.29 -2.90
C TYR A 61 -12.69 11.27 -2.19
N LEU A 62 -13.13 12.50 -1.91
CA LEU A 62 -12.35 13.56 -1.26
C LEU A 62 -12.77 13.85 0.19
N GLY A 63 -13.76 13.11 0.73
CA GLY A 63 -14.50 13.37 1.97
C GLY A 63 -13.80 14.17 3.10
N ASP A 64 -14.57 15.02 3.78
CA ASP A 64 -14.11 15.97 4.81
C ASP A 64 -13.40 15.33 6.00
N ASP A 65 -13.99 14.25 6.53
CA ASP A 65 -13.55 13.60 7.77
C ASP A 65 -12.62 12.41 7.54
N LEU A 66 -12.07 12.30 6.33
CA LEU A 66 -11.11 11.23 6.04
C LEU A 66 -9.83 11.46 6.83
N GLU A 67 -9.56 10.57 7.78
CA GLU A 67 -8.30 10.56 8.55
C GLU A 67 -7.08 10.53 7.62
N GLU A 68 -7.23 9.99 6.41
CA GLU A 68 -6.19 9.94 5.38
C GLU A 68 -5.58 11.28 5.02
N TRP A 69 -6.35 12.38 5.06
CA TRP A 69 -5.81 13.71 4.82
C TRP A 69 -4.65 14.03 5.77
N ASN A 70 -4.77 13.60 7.03
CA ASN A 70 -3.74 13.85 8.04
C ASN A 70 -2.47 13.02 7.81
N TYR A 71 -2.59 11.85 7.18
CA TYR A 71 -1.45 10.96 6.92
C TYR A 71 -0.78 11.29 5.59
N VAL A 72 -1.56 11.44 4.52
CA VAL A 72 -1.08 11.76 3.18
C VAL A 72 -0.38 13.12 3.14
N LEU A 73 -0.78 14.06 4.00
CA LEU A 73 -0.19 15.40 4.11
C LEU A 73 0.49 15.63 5.46
N ALA A 74 0.97 14.58 6.12
CA ALA A 74 1.51 14.62 7.48
C ALA A 74 2.68 15.60 7.69
N THR A 75 3.40 15.96 6.63
CA THR A 75 4.52 16.92 6.70
C THR A 75 4.08 18.37 6.52
N LEU A 76 2.80 18.63 6.24
CA LEU A 76 2.25 19.98 6.12
C LEU A 76 1.63 20.45 7.44
N SER A 77 1.60 21.76 7.65
CA SER A 77 0.85 22.35 8.77
C SER A 77 -0.65 22.23 8.53
N LYS A 78 -1.45 22.16 9.60
CA LYS A 78 -2.92 22.09 9.52
C LYS A 78 -3.52 23.18 8.62
N ALA A 79 -3.04 24.42 8.72
CA ALA A 79 -3.49 25.52 7.86
C ALA A 79 -3.20 25.28 6.36
N LYS A 80 -2.04 24.70 6.02
CA LYS A 80 -1.71 24.32 4.64
C LYS A 80 -2.59 23.16 4.15
N VAL A 81 -2.87 22.18 5.02
CA VAL A 81 -3.76 21.05 4.71
C VAL A 81 -5.16 21.54 4.37
N GLU A 82 -5.77 22.38 5.21
CA GLU A 82 -7.13 22.89 4.97
C GLU A 82 -7.23 23.74 3.71
N LYS A 83 -6.22 24.59 3.46
CA LYS A 83 -6.13 25.33 2.19
C LYS A 83 -6.05 24.39 0.98
N LEU A 84 -5.19 23.37 1.05
CA LEU A 84 -5.00 22.41 -0.04
C LEU A 84 -6.28 21.59 -0.29
N LYS A 85 -7.00 21.17 0.76
CA LYS A 85 -8.31 20.51 0.64
C LYS A 85 -9.29 21.36 -0.17
N GLN A 86 -9.42 22.64 0.17
CA GLN A 86 -10.32 23.56 -0.55
C GLN A 86 -9.90 23.75 -2.01
N GLU A 87 -8.60 23.91 -2.27
CA GLU A 87 -8.06 24.04 -3.62
C GLU A 87 -8.33 22.78 -4.47
N ILE A 88 -8.07 21.58 -3.91
CA ILE A 88 -8.31 20.29 -4.58
C ILE A 88 -9.80 20.11 -4.91
N ARG A 89 -10.70 20.43 -3.98
CA ARG A 89 -12.15 20.33 -4.25
C ARG A 89 -12.59 21.23 -5.37
N LYS A 90 -12.19 22.51 -5.31
CA LYS A 90 -12.51 23.47 -6.36
C LYS A 90 -11.99 23.00 -7.72
N PHE A 91 -10.77 22.46 -7.75
CA PHE A 91 -10.17 21.92 -8.96
C PHE A 91 -11.00 20.76 -9.55
N PHE A 92 -11.35 19.75 -8.74
CA PHE A 92 -12.09 18.59 -9.19
C PHE A 92 -13.59 18.82 -9.40
N SER A 93 -14.14 19.97 -9.00
CA SER A 93 -15.51 20.39 -9.34
C SER A 93 -15.64 21.03 -10.71
N ASP A 94 -14.53 21.37 -11.38
CA ASP A 94 -14.52 22.03 -12.68
C ASP A 94 -14.25 21.02 -13.80
N GLU A 95 -15.20 20.89 -14.72
CA GLU A 95 -15.13 19.98 -15.87
C GLU A 95 -13.93 20.22 -16.77
N ASN A 96 -13.56 21.48 -17.00
CA ASN A 96 -12.43 21.81 -17.87
C ASN A 96 -11.11 21.34 -17.26
N ASN A 97 -10.96 21.46 -15.94
CA ASN A 97 -9.78 20.98 -15.22
C ASN A 97 -9.67 19.46 -15.32
N VAL A 98 -10.77 18.73 -15.09
CA VAL A 98 -10.81 17.27 -15.18
C VAL A 98 -10.50 16.78 -16.61
N LYS A 99 -11.10 17.39 -17.64
CA LYS A 99 -10.81 17.08 -19.05
C LYS A 99 -9.34 17.30 -19.40
N LYS A 100 -8.79 18.45 -18.99
CA LYS A 100 -7.40 18.79 -19.23
C LYS A 100 -6.45 17.77 -18.58
N LEU A 101 -6.72 17.37 -17.34
CA LEU A 101 -5.94 16.34 -16.64
C LEU A 101 -5.98 15.00 -17.37
N LEU A 102 -7.18 14.53 -17.76
CA LEU A 102 -7.33 13.24 -18.45
C LEU A 102 -6.71 13.24 -19.86
N SER A 103 -6.54 14.40 -20.48
CA SER A 103 -5.80 14.53 -21.75
C SER A 103 -4.27 14.53 -21.59
N GLY A 104 -3.75 14.41 -20.37
CA GLY A 104 -2.31 14.43 -20.06
C GLY A 104 -1.70 15.82 -19.93
N HIS A 105 -2.50 16.89 -20.06
CA HIS A 105 -2.02 18.27 -19.96
C HIS A 105 -1.97 18.74 -18.49
N LEU A 106 -0.93 18.32 -17.77
CA LEU A 106 -0.71 18.75 -16.38
C LEU A 106 -0.09 20.16 -16.34
N GLY A 107 -0.58 21.02 -15.44
CA GLY A 107 -0.08 22.38 -15.30
C GLY A 107 -0.16 22.93 -13.87
N GLY A 108 -0.31 24.25 -13.80
CA GLY A 108 -0.32 24.99 -12.53
C GLY A 108 1.08 25.43 -12.08
N LYS A 109 1.14 26.08 -10.93
CA LYS A 109 2.40 26.59 -10.37
C LYS A 109 3.27 25.45 -9.84
N SER A 110 4.56 25.70 -9.73
CA SER A 110 5.50 24.83 -9.04
C SER A 110 5.22 24.82 -7.53
N VAL A 111 4.98 23.65 -6.94
CA VAL A 111 4.69 23.45 -5.52
C VAL A 111 5.66 22.44 -4.90
N THR A 112 5.92 22.55 -3.60
CA THR A 112 6.74 21.58 -2.86
C THR A 112 5.98 20.26 -2.70
N LEU A 113 6.64 19.15 -3.00
CA LEU A 113 6.12 17.80 -2.78
C LEU A 113 6.14 17.45 -1.27
N PRO A 114 4.98 17.15 -0.64
CA PRO A 114 4.96 16.61 0.71
C PRO A 114 5.71 15.27 0.79
N GLN A 115 6.60 15.10 1.77
CA GLN A 115 7.43 13.88 1.85
C GLN A 115 6.61 12.62 2.14
N SER A 116 5.42 12.76 2.73
CA SER A 116 4.48 11.67 2.94
C SER A 116 3.89 11.09 1.63
N LEU A 117 4.04 11.79 0.50
CA LEU A 117 3.66 11.32 -0.83
C LEU A 117 4.83 10.69 -1.61
N GLU A 118 6.07 10.80 -1.09
CA GLU A 118 7.23 10.17 -1.69
C GLU A 118 8.21 9.68 -0.62
N LEU A 119 7.89 8.52 -0.09
CA LEU A 119 8.57 7.92 1.06
C LEU A 119 9.92 7.30 0.69
N ALA A 120 10.17 7.02 -0.61
CA ALA A 120 11.45 6.48 -1.08
C ALA A 120 12.55 7.53 -1.17
N ALA A 121 12.21 8.82 -1.09
CA ALA A 121 13.19 9.91 -1.04
C ALA A 121 14.02 9.99 0.26
N SER A 122 13.96 8.96 1.12
CA SER A 122 14.77 8.83 2.33
C SER A 122 16.28 8.70 2.02
N LYS A 123 17.13 9.11 2.96
CA LYS A 123 18.60 9.18 2.82
C LYS A 123 19.30 7.84 2.53
N GLY A 124 18.59 6.71 2.56
CA GLY A 124 19.17 5.36 2.42
C GLY A 124 19.42 4.88 1.00
N ILE A 125 18.79 5.49 -0.02
CA ILE A 125 18.93 5.10 -1.44
C ILE A 125 19.53 6.25 -2.26
N ARG A 126 20.55 6.93 -1.74
CA ARG A 126 21.37 7.84 -2.53
C ARG A 126 22.84 7.52 -2.34
N LYS A 127 23.57 7.34 -3.46
CA LYS A 127 25.01 7.60 -3.48
C LYS A 127 25.23 8.95 -2.79
N ALA A 128 26.12 8.98 -1.82
CA ALA A 128 26.39 10.15 -0.99
C ALA A 128 26.67 11.38 -1.87
N VAL A 129 25.78 12.36 -1.83
CA VAL A 129 26.08 13.72 -2.27
C VAL A 129 26.07 14.59 -1.01
N PRO A 130 27.15 15.31 -0.71
CA PRO A 130 27.31 16.06 0.53
C PRO A 130 26.53 17.37 0.42
N SER A 131 25.22 17.35 0.71
CA SER A 131 24.47 18.59 0.94
C SER A 131 23.29 18.34 1.85
N SER A 132 23.16 19.19 2.87
CA SER A 132 22.04 19.27 3.80
C SER A 132 20.68 19.28 3.08
N TYR A 133 19.79 18.35 3.46
CA TYR A 133 18.47 18.16 2.85
C TYR A 133 17.41 18.99 3.59
N SER A 134 16.78 19.96 2.89
CA SER A 134 15.57 20.67 3.35
C SER A 134 14.37 20.23 2.50
N GLU A 135 13.16 20.34 3.07
CA GLU A 135 11.89 20.02 2.39
C GLU A 135 11.67 20.83 1.09
N ASP A 136 12.40 21.93 0.89
CA ASP A 136 12.22 22.86 -0.23
C ASP A 136 12.75 22.36 -1.58
N GLN A 137 13.39 21.19 -1.64
CA GLN A 137 14.18 20.79 -2.83
C GLN A 137 13.40 20.06 -3.93
N VAL A 138 12.32 19.35 -3.62
CA VAL A 138 11.54 18.63 -4.66
C VAL A 138 10.27 19.41 -5.00
N LYS A 139 10.24 19.90 -6.23
CA LYS A 139 9.11 20.65 -6.78
C LYS A 139 8.39 19.82 -7.84
N ILE A 140 7.07 19.86 -7.81
CA ILE A 140 6.19 19.24 -8.80
C ILE A 140 5.14 20.24 -9.28
N LEU A 141 4.42 19.90 -10.35
CA LEU A 141 3.30 20.70 -10.80
C LEU A 141 2.13 20.59 -9.82
N GLN A 142 1.35 21.67 -9.68
CA GLN A 142 0.21 21.71 -8.77
C GLN A 142 -0.86 20.68 -9.13
N ASP A 143 -1.14 20.49 -10.42
CA ASP A 143 -2.13 19.50 -10.88
C ASP A 143 -1.66 18.06 -10.58
N GLU A 144 -0.35 17.80 -10.64
CA GLU A 144 0.24 16.51 -10.24
C GLU A 144 0.05 16.25 -8.74
N LEU A 145 0.23 17.27 -7.91
CA LEU A 145 0.00 17.16 -6.47
C LEU A 145 -1.46 16.81 -6.19
N TYR A 146 -2.41 17.48 -6.83
CA TYR A 146 -3.85 17.22 -6.61
C TYR A 146 -4.23 15.80 -6.98
N LEU A 147 -3.72 15.33 -8.11
CA LEU A 147 -3.95 13.97 -8.60
C LEU A 147 -3.34 12.92 -7.66
N ALA A 148 -2.10 13.15 -7.22
CA ALA A 148 -1.41 12.28 -6.28
C ALA A 148 -2.15 12.20 -4.94
N VAL A 149 -2.62 13.34 -4.41
CA VAL A 149 -3.39 13.37 -3.18
C VAL A 149 -4.70 12.59 -3.32
N LEU A 150 -5.45 12.82 -4.41
CA LEU A 150 -6.69 12.08 -4.68
C LEU A 150 -6.45 10.56 -4.72
N GLY A 151 -5.39 10.10 -5.38
CA GLY A 151 -5.07 8.67 -5.40
C GLY A 151 -4.63 8.16 -4.04
N ALA A 152 -3.71 8.86 -3.36
CA ALA A 152 -3.14 8.46 -2.09
C ALA A 152 -4.20 8.30 -0.99
N ILE A 153 -5.14 9.24 -0.84
CA ILE A 153 -6.21 9.14 0.19
C ILE A 153 -7.16 7.96 -0.09
N ASN A 154 -7.25 7.50 -1.33
CA ASN A 154 -8.14 6.41 -1.73
C ASN A 154 -7.48 5.04 -1.73
N VAL A 155 -6.16 4.96 -1.90
CA VAL A 155 -5.44 3.70 -2.07
C VAL A 155 -4.54 3.33 -0.90
N SER A 156 -4.00 4.32 -0.18
CA SER A 156 -3.02 4.04 0.85
C SER A 156 -3.68 3.51 2.13
N LEU A 157 -2.98 2.58 2.79
CA LEU A 157 -3.29 2.12 4.13
C LEU A 157 -2.18 2.57 5.08
N TRP A 158 -2.56 3.29 6.13
CA TRP A 158 -1.62 3.79 7.14
C TRP A 158 -1.82 3.06 8.47
N LYS A 159 -0.72 2.67 9.12
CA LYS A 159 -0.70 2.15 10.49
C LYS A 159 0.37 2.86 11.31
N TYR A 160 0.05 3.20 12.54
CA TYR A 160 0.87 4.07 13.37
C TYR A 160 1.21 3.45 14.73
N SER A 161 2.40 3.78 15.19
CA SER A 161 2.85 3.63 16.57
C SER A 161 3.29 5.00 17.09
N LYS A 162 3.78 5.07 18.33
CA LYS A 162 4.33 6.32 18.88
C LYS A 162 5.56 6.83 18.09
N GLU A 163 6.32 5.91 17.50
CA GLU A 163 7.61 6.21 16.86
C GLU A 163 7.56 6.12 15.33
N TYR A 164 6.84 5.15 14.80
CA TYR A 164 6.83 4.81 13.37
C TYR A 164 5.44 4.80 12.76
N TRP A 165 5.34 5.29 11.54
CA TRP A 165 4.13 5.29 10.71
C TRP A 165 4.45 4.52 9.43
N VAL A 166 3.63 3.54 9.09
CA VAL A 166 3.80 2.71 7.88
C VAL A 166 2.67 3.02 6.93
N ALA A 167 3.02 3.35 5.70
CA ALA A 167 2.11 3.45 4.58
C ALA A 167 2.31 2.26 3.65
N VAL A 168 1.22 1.68 3.15
CA VAL A 168 1.23 0.62 2.14
C VAL A 168 0.41 1.06 0.93
N TYR A 169 0.97 0.87 -0.27
CA TYR A 169 0.33 1.13 -1.55
C TYR A 169 0.33 -0.16 -2.39
N PRO A 170 -0.84 -0.67 -2.78
CA PRO A 170 -0.93 -1.87 -3.62
C PRO A 170 -0.46 -1.60 -5.05
N LEU A 171 0.48 -2.40 -5.55
CA LEU A 171 0.93 -2.35 -6.94
C LEU A 171 -0.06 -3.13 -7.82
N PRO A 172 -0.75 -2.49 -8.78
CA PRO A 172 -1.81 -3.14 -9.54
C PRO A 172 -1.26 -4.02 -10.67
N SER A 173 -1.73 -5.26 -10.80
CA SER A 173 -1.45 -6.12 -11.96
C SER A 173 -2.46 -5.89 -13.08
N ASN A 174 -3.75 -6.09 -12.81
CA ASN A 174 -4.87 -5.70 -13.67
C ASN A 174 -6.16 -5.70 -12.84
N THR A 175 -6.48 -4.54 -12.27
CA THR A 175 -7.36 -4.46 -11.11
C THR A 175 -8.38 -3.37 -11.22
N LYS A 176 -9.63 -3.74 -10.94
CA LYS A 176 -10.73 -2.78 -10.85
C LYS A 176 -10.50 -1.84 -9.68
N ILE A 177 -10.65 -0.54 -9.90
CA ILE A 177 -10.51 0.48 -8.84
C ILE A 177 -11.44 0.19 -7.66
N ARG A 178 -12.66 -0.28 -7.93
CA ARG A 178 -13.59 -0.73 -6.88
C ARG A 178 -12.99 -1.82 -5.98
N HIS A 179 -12.28 -2.81 -6.56
CA HIS A 179 -11.71 -3.90 -5.76
C HIS A 179 -10.62 -3.40 -4.81
N ILE A 180 -9.82 -2.42 -5.23
CA ILE A 180 -8.83 -1.79 -4.36
C ILE A 180 -9.51 -1.09 -3.19
N GLN A 181 -10.61 -0.39 -3.44
CA GLN A 181 -11.38 0.29 -2.39
C GLN A 181 -12.02 -0.71 -1.42
N ASP A 182 -12.62 -1.79 -1.94
CA ASP A 182 -13.21 -2.86 -1.15
C ASP A 182 -12.16 -3.53 -0.23
N ILE A 183 -11.02 -3.93 -0.81
CA ILE A 183 -9.90 -4.53 -0.06
C ILE A 183 -9.40 -3.56 1.01
N ARG A 184 -9.12 -2.30 0.64
CA ARG A 184 -8.62 -1.30 1.59
C ARG A 184 -9.57 -1.10 2.77
N SER A 185 -10.88 -1.02 2.51
CA SER A 185 -11.88 -0.87 3.56
C SER A 185 -11.80 -2.02 4.57
N LYS A 186 -11.78 -3.27 4.09
CA LYS A 186 -11.66 -4.45 4.96
C LYS A 186 -10.33 -4.54 5.70
N LEU A 187 -9.23 -4.08 5.09
CA LEU A 187 -7.92 -4.03 5.73
C LEU A 187 -7.85 -2.99 6.85
N LYS A 188 -8.56 -1.86 6.71
CA LYS A 188 -8.65 -0.86 7.79
C LYS A 188 -9.24 -1.50 9.05
N ASP A 189 -10.31 -2.27 8.90
CA ASP A 189 -11.04 -2.89 10.01
C ASP A 189 -10.31 -4.10 10.61
N SER A 190 -9.70 -4.94 9.77
CA SER A 190 -9.08 -6.19 10.21
C SER A 190 -7.68 -6.02 10.80
N VAL A 191 -6.92 -5.01 10.38
CA VAL A 191 -5.57 -4.74 10.89
C VAL A 191 -5.64 -3.63 11.95
N LYS A 192 -5.92 -4.00 13.20
CA LYS A 192 -6.28 -3.06 14.30
C LYS A 192 -5.14 -2.14 14.80
N GLY A 193 -3.95 -2.16 14.19
CA GLY A 193 -2.88 -1.24 14.56
C GLY A 193 -1.51 -1.61 13.98
N PHE A 194 -0.49 -0.94 14.50
CA PHE A 194 0.91 -1.25 14.22
C PHE A 194 1.37 -2.46 15.05
N HIS A 195 2.00 -3.43 14.39
CA HIS A 195 2.44 -4.66 15.03
C HIS A 195 3.60 -4.39 15.99
N ARG A 196 3.54 -4.93 17.22
CA ARG A 196 4.58 -4.73 18.25
C ARG A 196 6.00 -5.09 17.78
N ALA A 197 6.12 -6.11 16.94
CA ALA A 197 7.41 -6.54 16.36
C ALA A 197 8.03 -5.55 15.35
N GLY A 198 7.35 -4.46 15.00
CA GLY A 198 7.89 -3.41 14.14
C GLY A 198 7.14 -3.23 12.82
N TYR A 199 7.66 -2.31 12.00
CA TYR A 199 7.03 -1.94 10.73
C TYR A 199 6.98 -3.12 9.76
N PHE A 200 8.05 -3.95 9.72
CA PHE A 200 8.14 -5.03 8.74
C PHE A 200 7.11 -6.13 9.00
N ALA A 201 6.90 -6.50 10.26
CA ALA A 201 5.82 -7.41 10.65
C ALA A 201 4.42 -6.80 10.38
N THR A 202 4.29 -5.48 10.51
CA THR A 202 3.04 -4.78 10.15
C THR A 202 2.75 -4.89 8.66
N VAL A 203 3.76 -4.68 7.80
CA VAL A 203 3.62 -4.81 6.34
C VAL A 203 3.29 -6.25 5.96
N ALA A 204 3.98 -7.24 6.52
CA ALA A 204 3.70 -8.65 6.26
C ALA A 204 2.29 -9.07 6.71
N TYR A 205 1.81 -8.55 7.85
CA TYR A 205 0.45 -8.80 8.31
C TYR A 205 -0.60 -8.22 7.35
N ILE A 206 -0.38 -6.98 6.88
CA ILE A 206 -1.22 -6.34 5.86
C ILE A 206 -1.20 -7.17 4.56
N ALA A 207 -0.03 -7.62 4.13
CA ALA A 207 0.15 -8.45 2.92
C ALA A 207 -0.64 -9.75 3.00
N ALA A 208 -0.51 -10.50 4.11
CA ALA A 208 -1.22 -11.76 4.31
C ALA A 208 -2.75 -11.57 4.34
N LYS A 209 -3.24 -10.52 5.02
CA LYS A 209 -4.69 -10.20 5.02
C LYS A 209 -5.17 -9.77 3.63
N LEU A 210 -4.38 -8.98 2.92
CA LEU A 210 -4.71 -8.50 1.58
C LEU A 210 -4.94 -9.66 0.61
N VAL A 211 -4.03 -10.64 0.60
CA VAL A 211 -4.15 -11.81 -0.28
C VAL A 211 -5.39 -12.65 0.05
N LYS A 212 -5.75 -12.76 1.35
CA LYS A 212 -6.99 -13.40 1.77
C LYS A 212 -8.22 -12.67 1.22
N GLU A 213 -8.21 -11.33 1.25
CA GLU A 213 -9.29 -10.51 0.67
C GLU A 213 -9.35 -10.58 -0.85
N GLU A 214 -8.21 -10.63 -1.55
CA GLU A 214 -8.16 -10.88 -2.99
C GLU A 214 -8.79 -12.22 -3.36
N LYS A 215 -8.51 -13.27 -2.58
CA LYS A 215 -9.13 -14.59 -2.78
C LYS A 215 -10.64 -14.54 -2.55
N ALA A 216 -11.09 -13.87 -1.50
CA ALA A 216 -12.52 -13.71 -1.22
C ALA A 216 -13.27 -13.01 -2.36
N LEU A 217 -12.66 -12.01 -3.01
CA LEU A 217 -13.24 -11.34 -4.19
C LEU A 217 -13.39 -12.25 -5.41
N SER A 218 -12.68 -13.38 -5.46
CA SER A 218 -12.80 -14.35 -6.55
C SER A 218 -14.13 -15.13 -6.50
N ASN A 219 -14.90 -15.04 -5.40
CA ASN A 219 -16.25 -15.64 -5.25
C ASN A 219 -16.32 -17.13 -5.67
N GLY A 220 -15.30 -17.93 -5.34
CA GLY A 220 -15.24 -19.35 -5.72
C GLY A 220 -14.78 -19.63 -7.16
N GLY A 221 -14.52 -18.59 -7.97
CA GLY A 221 -13.86 -18.70 -9.26
C GLY A 221 -12.35 -18.93 -9.16
N LYS A 222 -11.70 -19.13 -10.32
CA LYS A 222 -10.23 -19.28 -10.37
C LYS A 222 -9.55 -18.04 -9.81
N PHE A 223 -8.72 -18.24 -8.78
CA PHE A 223 -7.92 -17.17 -8.21
C PHE A 223 -7.00 -16.54 -9.27
N SER A 224 -7.00 -15.21 -9.32
CA SER A 224 -6.15 -14.41 -10.20
C SER A 224 -5.69 -13.21 -9.38
N PRO A 225 -4.38 -13.10 -9.08
CA PRO A 225 -3.82 -11.95 -8.37
C PRO A 225 -4.26 -10.64 -9.03
N LYS A 226 -4.70 -9.71 -8.19
CA LYS A 226 -5.06 -8.34 -8.57
C LYS A 226 -3.92 -7.39 -8.22
N ILE A 227 -3.22 -7.65 -7.13
CA ILE A 227 -2.15 -6.82 -6.62
C ILE A 227 -0.87 -7.61 -6.72
N GLY A 228 0.11 -7.14 -7.51
CA GLY A 228 1.36 -7.86 -7.74
C GLY A 228 2.38 -7.70 -6.61
N GLY A 229 2.23 -6.66 -5.79
CA GLY A 229 3.16 -6.37 -4.70
C GLY A 229 2.65 -5.20 -3.84
N LEU A 230 3.38 -4.87 -2.79
CA LEU A 230 3.08 -3.73 -1.93
C LEU A 230 4.28 -2.80 -1.83
N PHE A 231 4.16 -1.58 -2.33
CA PHE A 231 5.12 -0.54 -1.91
C PHE A 231 4.81 -0.17 -0.47
N TYR A 232 5.81 -0.24 0.39
CA TYR A 232 5.69 0.22 1.77
C TYR A 232 6.70 1.33 2.04
N GLY A 233 6.27 2.34 2.79
CA GLY A 233 7.12 3.42 3.25
C GLY A 233 6.93 3.63 4.74
N VAL A 234 8.00 3.96 5.44
CA VAL A 234 8.02 4.17 6.89
C VAL A 234 8.45 5.60 7.15
N MET A 235 7.66 6.32 7.94
CA MET A 235 8.07 7.57 8.55
C MET A 235 8.40 7.34 10.01
N MET A 236 9.37 8.10 10.52
CA MET A 236 9.76 8.10 11.92
C MET A 236 9.58 9.51 12.50
N LYS A 237 9.04 9.59 13.71
CA LYS A 237 8.89 10.85 14.42
C LYS A 237 10.27 11.42 14.78
N THR A 238 10.63 12.57 14.21
CA THR A 238 11.91 13.24 14.48
C THR A 238 11.63 14.66 14.98
N GLY A 239 11.58 14.84 16.31
CA GLY A 239 11.10 16.09 16.90
C GLY A 239 9.60 16.30 16.69
N ASN A 240 9.21 17.47 16.17
CA ASN A 240 7.80 17.85 15.98
C ASN A 240 7.20 17.40 14.64
N GLN A 241 7.99 16.90 13.69
CA GLN A 241 7.52 16.46 12.37
C GLN A 241 8.01 15.04 12.03
N PRO A 242 7.16 14.20 11.42
CA PRO A 242 7.58 12.89 10.92
C PRO A 242 8.47 13.07 9.69
N LYS A 243 9.49 12.20 9.53
CA LYS A 243 10.39 12.19 8.38
C LYS A 243 10.46 10.78 7.77
N PRO A 244 10.62 10.65 6.44
CA PRO A 244 10.87 9.36 5.82
C PRO A 244 12.08 8.66 6.46
N PHE A 245 11.92 7.38 6.78
CA PHE A 245 12.91 6.54 7.44
C PHE A 245 13.42 5.44 6.51
N THR A 246 12.51 4.63 5.95
CA THR A 246 12.83 3.58 4.98
C THR A 246 11.64 3.31 4.07
N SER A 247 11.87 2.64 2.95
CA SER A 247 10.84 2.17 2.04
C SER A 247 11.29 0.90 1.32
N GLY A 248 10.36 0.16 0.74
CA GLY A 248 10.67 -1.00 -0.08
C GLY A 248 9.45 -1.53 -0.82
N LEU A 249 9.70 -2.61 -1.57
CA LEU A 249 8.65 -3.43 -2.17
C LEU A 249 8.54 -4.72 -1.35
N PHE A 250 7.33 -5.03 -0.89
CA PHE A 250 7.02 -6.30 -0.25
C PHE A 250 6.39 -7.23 -1.31
N PRO A 251 7.03 -8.37 -1.63
CA PRO A 251 6.53 -9.33 -2.61
C PRO A 251 5.29 -10.06 -2.08
N LEU A 252 4.43 -10.52 -3.00
CA LEU A 252 3.20 -11.24 -2.66
C LEU A 252 3.16 -12.67 -3.23
N GLU A 253 4.17 -13.06 -4.02
CA GLU A 253 4.25 -14.30 -4.78
C GLU A 253 4.06 -15.54 -3.91
N LEU A 254 4.77 -15.62 -2.77
CA LEU A 254 4.60 -16.71 -1.82
C LEU A 254 3.16 -16.75 -1.29
N LEU A 255 2.62 -15.62 -0.87
CA LEU A 255 1.28 -15.54 -0.31
C LEU A 255 0.21 -15.92 -1.34
N HIS A 256 0.33 -15.46 -2.59
CA HIS A 256 -0.55 -15.84 -3.70
C HIS A 256 -0.50 -17.32 -4.02
N THR A 257 0.65 -17.95 -3.83
CA THR A 257 0.78 -19.40 -4.01
C THR A 257 0.11 -20.15 -2.87
N ILE A 258 0.48 -19.81 -1.63
CA ILE A 258 -0.01 -20.47 -0.41
C ILE A 258 -1.52 -20.27 -0.22
N VAL A 259 -2.09 -19.11 -0.55
CA VAL A 259 -3.55 -18.91 -0.42
C VAL A 259 -4.35 -19.88 -1.30
N VAL A 260 -3.76 -20.38 -2.39
CA VAL A 260 -4.40 -21.35 -3.30
C VAL A 260 -4.06 -22.78 -2.90
N SER A 261 -2.78 -23.08 -2.66
CA SER A 261 -2.32 -24.45 -2.44
C SER A 261 -2.40 -24.93 -0.99
N ASN A 262 -2.36 -24.01 -0.03
CA ASN A 262 -2.38 -24.33 1.40
C ASN A 262 -2.95 -23.16 2.24
N GLU A 263 -4.27 -23.03 2.23
CA GLU A 263 -4.96 -21.96 2.95
C GLU A 263 -4.78 -22.06 4.48
N ASP A 264 -4.65 -23.27 5.02
CA ASP A 264 -4.45 -23.50 6.46
C ASP A 264 -3.10 -22.94 6.95
N ALA A 265 -2.04 -23.03 6.15
CA ALA A 265 -0.76 -22.39 6.46
C ALA A 265 -0.89 -20.87 6.52
N LEU A 266 -1.60 -20.26 5.56
CA LEU A 266 -1.85 -18.82 5.58
C LEU A 266 -2.67 -18.42 6.80
N ASP A 267 -3.69 -19.19 7.17
CA ASP A 267 -4.53 -18.90 8.35
C ASP A 267 -3.73 -19.04 9.65
N MET A 268 -2.79 -19.98 9.71
CA MET A 268 -1.83 -20.08 10.80
C MET A 268 -0.92 -18.84 10.88
N TRP A 269 -0.39 -18.36 9.75
CA TRP A 269 0.42 -17.15 9.70
C TRP A 269 -0.37 -15.91 10.13
N LEU A 270 -1.62 -15.79 9.69
CA LEU A 270 -2.52 -14.73 10.12
C LEU A 270 -2.79 -14.78 11.63
N LYS A 271 -3.00 -15.97 12.20
CA LYS A 271 -3.13 -16.14 13.66
C LYS A 271 -1.87 -15.69 14.39
N ILE A 272 -0.68 -16.06 13.89
CA ILE A 272 0.59 -15.63 14.48
C ILE A 272 0.65 -14.10 14.52
N PHE A 273 0.43 -13.42 13.40
CA PHE A 273 0.46 -11.95 13.38
C PHE A 273 -0.60 -11.33 14.28
N GLU A 274 -1.84 -11.82 14.24
CA GLU A 274 -2.96 -11.26 15.00
C GLU A 274 -2.73 -11.35 16.52
N PHE A 275 -2.39 -12.54 17.04
CA PHE A 275 -2.23 -12.75 18.47
C PHE A 275 -0.91 -12.18 19.02
N THR A 276 0.14 -12.11 18.20
CA THR A 276 1.44 -11.56 18.64
C THR A 276 1.52 -10.03 18.49
N SER A 277 0.59 -9.41 17.77
CA SER A 277 0.55 -7.95 17.54
C SER A 277 0.60 -7.12 18.82
N PHE A 278 0.08 -7.64 19.94
CA PHE A 278 0.03 -6.92 21.22
C PHE A 278 0.75 -7.64 22.37
N LYS A 279 1.30 -8.84 22.14
CA LYS A 279 1.88 -9.68 23.19
C LYS A 279 3.41 -9.61 23.20
N LYS A 280 3.98 -9.23 24.34
CA LYS A 280 5.44 -9.19 24.55
C LYS A 280 6.03 -10.61 24.57
N GLY A 281 7.22 -10.76 24.02
CA GLY A 281 8.00 -12.02 23.99
C GLY A 281 7.80 -12.86 22.72
N TYR A 282 7.06 -12.35 21.74
CA TYR A 282 6.76 -13.02 20.47
C TYR A 282 7.27 -12.22 19.25
N GLU A 283 7.97 -11.12 19.48
CA GLU A 283 8.44 -10.20 18.44
C GLU A 283 9.35 -10.92 17.43
N ASP A 284 10.27 -11.77 17.91
CA ASP A 284 11.15 -12.58 17.05
C ASP A 284 10.37 -13.53 16.14
N LEU A 285 9.31 -14.17 16.65
CA LEU A 285 8.50 -15.10 15.87
C LEU A 285 7.81 -14.35 14.72
N ALA A 286 7.12 -13.26 15.02
CA ALA A 286 6.45 -12.45 14.01
C ALA A 286 7.43 -11.86 12.99
N LEU A 287 8.60 -11.38 13.44
CA LEU A 287 9.61 -10.83 12.55
C LEU A 287 10.25 -11.91 11.66
N SER A 288 10.52 -13.09 12.20
CA SER A 288 11.05 -14.22 11.41
C SER A 288 10.05 -14.70 10.36
N LEU A 289 8.76 -14.77 10.71
CA LEU A 289 7.70 -15.07 9.75
C LEU A 289 7.59 -14.01 8.66
N ALA A 290 7.66 -12.71 9.04
CA ALA A 290 7.64 -11.62 8.07
C ALA A 290 8.81 -11.69 7.09
N LYS A 291 10.02 -12.02 7.56
CA LYS A 291 11.21 -12.24 6.71
C LYS A 291 11.04 -13.43 5.79
N PHE A 292 10.56 -14.56 6.31
CA PHE A 292 10.29 -15.73 5.49
C PHE A 292 9.26 -15.45 4.39
N ILE A 293 8.18 -14.73 4.70
CA ILE A 293 7.16 -14.38 3.71
C ILE A 293 7.74 -13.47 2.62
N ALA A 294 8.55 -12.48 3.01
CA ALA A 294 9.15 -11.54 2.06
C ALA A 294 10.26 -12.17 1.21
N GLU A 295 11.03 -13.08 1.80
CA GLU A 295 12.18 -13.73 1.18
C GLU A 295 12.16 -15.21 1.59
N PRO A 296 11.51 -16.09 0.80
CA PRO A 296 11.31 -17.48 1.16
C PRO A 296 12.57 -18.32 0.92
N THR A 297 13.70 -17.93 1.50
CA THR A 297 14.94 -18.69 1.46
C THR A 297 14.95 -19.78 2.53
N LEU A 298 15.77 -20.81 2.33
CA LEU A 298 15.94 -21.90 3.29
C LEU A 298 16.35 -21.40 4.68
N ASP A 299 17.23 -20.40 4.76
CA ASP A 299 17.67 -19.79 6.01
C ASP A 299 16.54 -19.05 6.75
N ASN A 300 15.74 -18.28 6.02
CA ASN A 300 14.59 -17.57 6.60
C ASN A 300 13.52 -18.56 7.05
N TYR A 301 13.26 -19.60 6.26
CA TYR A 301 12.37 -20.69 6.63
C TYR A 301 12.83 -21.40 7.90
N TYR A 302 14.09 -21.83 7.99
CA TYR A 302 14.62 -22.49 9.18
C TYR A 302 14.54 -21.60 10.42
N SER A 303 14.85 -20.31 10.26
CA SER A 303 14.75 -19.33 11.34
C SER A 303 13.32 -19.23 11.88
N TYR A 304 12.34 -19.12 10.98
CA TYR A 304 10.92 -19.12 11.34
C TYR A 304 10.50 -20.45 11.98
N ALA A 305 10.74 -21.58 11.30
CA ALA A 305 10.31 -22.90 11.73
C ALA A 305 10.86 -23.26 13.12
N ARG A 306 12.14 -22.93 13.38
CA ARG A 306 12.76 -23.14 14.70
C ARG A 306 12.06 -22.34 15.79
N LEU A 307 11.72 -21.07 15.52
CA LEU A 307 11.03 -20.21 16.49
C LEU A 307 9.58 -20.66 16.71
N HIS A 308 8.89 -21.06 15.64
CA HIS A 308 7.54 -21.59 15.67
C HIS A 308 7.47 -22.88 16.51
N LEU A 309 8.30 -23.87 16.19
CA LEU A 309 8.37 -25.12 16.94
C LEU A 309 8.75 -24.90 18.40
N ARG A 310 9.74 -24.03 18.67
CA ARG A 310 10.11 -23.68 20.05
C ARG A 310 8.92 -23.11 20.81
N ASN A 311 8.07 -22.31 20.16
CA ASN A 311 6.86 -21.77 20.76
C ASN A 311 5.79 -22.87 21.00
N GLU A 312 5.56 -23.73 20.01
CA GLU A 312 4.63 -24.86 20.13
C GLU A 312 5.04 -25.90 21.18
N LEU A 313 6.33 -25.99 21.53
CA LEU A 313 6.81 -26.88 22.60
C LEU A 313 6.78 -26.27 24.01
N ARG A 314 6.59 -24.94 24.15
CA ARG A 314 6.50 -24.28 25.48
C ARG A 314 5.19 -24.60 26.19
N LYS A 315 5.21 -25.11 27.42
CA LYS A 315 3.99 -25.49 28.15
C LYS A 315 2.95 -24.36 28.29
N GLU A 316 3.39 -23.11 28.52
CA GLU A 316 2.50 -21.96 28.80
C GLU A 316 2.50 -20.91 27.66
N GLY A 317 2.93 -21.29 26.45
CA GLY A 317 2.95 -20.42 25.27
C GLY A 317 1.60 -20.38 24.55
N LEU A 318 1.36 -19.32 23.77
CA LEU A 318 0.29 -19.33 22.76
C LEU A 318 0.52 -20.49 21.79
N LYS A 319 -0.55 -21.17 21.38
CA LYS A 319 -0.49 -22.26 20.40
C LYS A 319 -1.13 -21.81 19.11
N PHE A 320 -0.39 -21.94 18.03
CA PHE A 320 -0.82 -21.59 16.68
C PHE A 320 -1.13 -22.84 15.85
N GLY A 321 -0.69 -24.01 16.31
CA GLY A 321 -0.79 -25.27 15.58
C GLY A 321 0.53 -25.65 14.92
N VAL A 322 0.60 -26.89 14.44
CA VAL A 322 1.74 -27.40 13.68
C VAL A 322 1.28 -27.76 12.27
N TYR A 323 2.21 -27.69 11.32
CA TYR A 323 1.95 -28.17 9.98
C TYR A 323 1.74 -29.68 9.99
N ASP A 324 0.72 -30.16 9.28
CA ASP A 324 0.71 -31.54 8.82
C ASP A 324 1.74 -31.74 7.69
N ALA A 325 1.95 -33.01 7.31
CA ALA A 325 2.98 -33.37 6.34
C ALA A 325 2.75 -32.69 4.97
N ASP A 326 1.51 -32.66 4.50
CA ASP A 326 1.14 -32.08 3.21
C ASP A 326 1.34 -30.55 3.23
N SER A 327 0.92 -29.92 4.31
CA SER A 327 1.07 -28.48 4.50
C SER A 327 2.54 -28.06 4.55
N LEU A 328 3.35 -28.84 5.28
CA LEU A 328 4.78 -28.63 5.37
C LEU A 328 5.46 -28.78 4.01
N LEU A 329 5.12 -29.84 3.28
CA LEU A 329 5.66 -30.11 1.95
C LEU A 329 5.34 -28.96 0.99
N GLU A 330 4.11 -28.44 1.04
CA GLU A 330 3.70 -27.33 0.18
C GLU A 330 4.43 -26.03 0.50
N VAL A 331 4.66 -25.72 1.78
CA VAL A 331 5.50 -24.58 2.16
C VAL A 331 6.93 -24.77 1.66
N LEU A 332 7.52 -25.96 1.84
CA LEU A 332 8.90 -26.26 1.44
C LEU A 332 9.14 -26.21 -0.07
N LYS A 333 8.15 -26.56 -0.91
CA LYS A 333 8.27 -26.43 -2.38
C LYS A 333 8.50 -24.99 -2.84
N ASN A 334 8.07 -24.03 -2.03
CA ASN A 334 8.18 -22.60 -2.33
C ASN A 334 9.38 -21.95 -1.63
N VAL A 335 10.28 -22.76 -1.06
CA VAL A 335 11.52 -22.30 -0.43
C VAL A 335 12.66 -22.37 -1.44
N GLU A 336 13.35 -21.25 -1.64
CA GLU A 336 14.55 -21.17 -2.47
C GLU A 336 15.75 -21.77 -1.72
N VAL A 337 16.42 -22.73 -2.36
CA VAL A 337 17.70 -23.29 -1.91
C VAL A 337 18.80 -22.46 -2.56
N SER A 338 19.49 -21.65 -1.76
CA SER A 338 20.62 -20.81 -2.19
C SER A 338 21.86 -21.63 -2.52
#